data_AF-A0AAV0VEM0-F1
#
_entry.id   AF-A0AAV0VEM0-F1
#
_cell.length_a   1.000
_cell.length_b   1.000
_cell.length_c   1.000
_cell.angle_alpha   90.00
_cell.angle_beta   90.00
_cell.angle_gamma   90.00
#
_symmetry.space_group_name_H-M   'P 1'
#
loop_
_entity.id
_entity.type
_entity.pdbx_description
1 polymer ?
#
loop_
_entity_poly.entity_id
_entity_poly.type
_entity_poly.pdbx_seq_one_letter_code
_entity_poly.pdbx_strand_id
1 'polypeptide(L)'
;MDSTAPLVKSHPIGALHEMCAKGNLRGVVQHLRVDGPEALLNREPNHGQTGLHLAVKSGKAPLVKVILEQYKPLEDIINVEDDKGNTALHFAATKTPAIVHLLLENGASANVKNSRKFTPLIISVITSKDDSVIIPRMLLKYGANPNDMHDSHTVIHTAISTGRLNIAGALVRAGAKMDVEDAEGKSVFEKLPRKNLRHLISHIYFPPTHITKKERSECMLCHQKFKFGYREHNCTHCGRLCCAECSALHVEMFRFPMGFPGRTRRGAANRDQKRVCKTCYNVFKERNDEPEKSDVSRFISRVINIEWDEVNPEKLQKEQEAGRRGDK
;
A
#
# COMPACT_ATOMS: atom_id res chain seq x y z
N MET A 1 -33.35 -4.68 -1.99
CA MET A 1 -33.93 -5.48 -0.88
C MET A 1 -32.89 -5.44 0.21
N ASP A 2 -32.99 -4.43 1.09
CA ASP A 2 -32.11 -4.30 2.26
C ASP A 2 -32.47 -5.40 3.26
N SER A 3 -31.56 -6.35 3.43
CA SER A 3 -31.65 -7.39 4.47
C SER A 3 -30.34 -7.42 5.23
N THR A 4 -30.01 -6.33 5.92
CA THR A 4 -28.99 -6.34 6.98
C THR A 4 -29.71 -6.21 8.30
N ALA A 5 -30.02 -7.34 8.93
CA ALA A 5 -30.40 -7.33 10.33
C ALA A 5 -29.29 -6.61 11.12
N PRO A 6 -29.60 -5.64 11.98
CA PRO A 6 -28.58 -4.88 12.68
C PRO A 6 -27.76 -5.81 13.59
N LEU A 7 -26.43 -5.73 13.49
CA LEU A 7 -25.51 -6.51 14.32
C LEU A 7 -25.78 -6.22 15.80
N VAL A 8 -26.14 -7.25 16.57
CA VAL A 8 -26.52 -7.11 17.98
C VAL A 8 -25.31 -7.37 18.90
N LYS A 9 -25.16 -6.53 19.94
CA LYS A 9 -24.18 -6.78 21.01
C LYS A 9 -24.69 -7.84 21.98
N SER A 10 -23.90 -8.89 22.21
CA SER A 10 -24.25 -9.93 23.18
C SER A 10 -24.12 -9.44 24.62
N HIS A 11 -24.99 -9.87 25.52
CA HIS A 11 -24.82 -9.73 26.97
C HIS A 11 -25.04 -11.09 27.63
N PRO A 12 -24.04 -11.69 28.33
CA PRO A 12 -22.63 -11.30 28.50
C PRO A 12 -21.75 -11.64 27.27
N ILE A 13 -20.41 -11.63 27.41
CA ILE A 13 -19.48 -12.19 26.42
C ILE A 13 -19.90 -13.65 26.16
N GLY A 14 -20.39 -13.92 24.94
CA GLY A 14 -20.78 -15.29 24.55
C GLY A 14 -19.60 -16.26 24.50
N ALA A 15 -19.86 -17.55 24.74
CA ALA A 15 -18.86 -18.61 24.72
C ALA A 15 -18.07 -18.66 23.40
N LEU A 16 -18.74 -18.42 22.27
CA LEU A 16 -18.09 -18.33 20.95
C LEU A 16 -16.98 -17.28 20.90
N HIS A 17 -17.21 -16.09 21.48
CA HIS A 17 -16.20 -15.03 21.52
C HIS A 17 -14.95 -15.46 22.29
N GLU A 18 -15.13 -16.10 23.45
CA GLU A 18 -14.02 -16.60 24.26
C GLU A 18 -13.23 -17.69 23.52
N MET A 19 -13.93 -18.61 22.85
CA MET A 19 -13.30 -19.66 22.04
C MET A 19 -12.51 -19.07 20.87
N CYS A 20 -13.06 -18.07 20.16
CA CYS A 20 -12.35 -17.36 19.10
C CYS A 20 -11.11 -16.64 19.62
N ALA A 21 -11.23 -15.93 20.75
CA ALA A 21 -10.13 -15.19 21.37
C ALA A 21 -8.98 -16.12 21.82
N LYS A 22 -9.32 -17.30 22.35
CA LYS A 22 -8.35 -18.33 22.76
C LYS A 22 -7.79 -19.14 21.57
N GLY A 23 -8.35 -18.99 20.37
CA GLY A 23 -7.94 -19.78 19.21
C GLY A 23 -8.40 -21.24 19.25
N ASN A 24 -9.48 -21.54 19.98
CA ASN A 24 -9.99 -22.90 20.16
C ASN A 24 -10.78 -23.36 18.91
N LEU A 25 -10.06 -23.89 17.91
CA LEU A 25 -10.65 -24.33 16.65
C LEU A 25 -11.76 -25.37 16.84
N ARG A 26 -11.55 -26.40 17.67
CA ARG A 26 -12.53 -27.47 17.88
C ARG A 26 -13.79 -26.93 18.54
N GLY A 27 -13.64 -26.10 19.56
CA GLY A 27 -14.75 -25.46 20.27
C GLY A 27 -15.58 -24.58 19.35
N VAL A 28 -14.93 -23.74 18.53
CA VAL A 28 -15.62 -22.90 17.55
C VAL A 28 -16.40 -23.76 16.56
N VAL A 29 -15.79 -24.77 15.93
CA VAL A 29 -16.48 -25.65 14.98
C VAL A 29 -17.69 -26.33 15.61
N GLN A 30 -17.55 -26.84 16.85
CA GLN A 30 -18.66 -27.48 17.53
C GLN A 30 -19.80 -26.50 17.85
N HIS A 31 -19.46 -25.29 18.28
CA HIS A 31 -20.46 -24.25 18.57
C HIS A 31 -21.21 -23.81 17.31
N LEU A 32 -20.51 -23.64 16.18
CA LEU A 32 -21.14 -23.27 14.91
C LEU A 32 -22.04 -24.38 14.34
N ARG A 33 -21.81 -25.65 14.70
CA ARG A 33 -22.72 -26.76 14.34
C ARG A 33 -24.04 -26.74 15.10
N VAL A 34 -24.04 -26.23 16.33
CA VAL A 34 -25.22 -26.20 17.20
C VAL A 34 -26.01 -24.91 16.98
N ASP A 35 -25.33 -23.76 17.01
CA ASP A 35 -25.98 -22.44 16.99
C ASP A 35 -26.00 -21.81 15.59
N GLY A 36 -25.38 -22.46 14.61
CA GLY A 36 -25.27 -21.98 13.24
C GLY A 36 -24.15 -20.95 13.02
N PRO A 37 -23.82 -20.65 11.75
CA PRO A 37 -22.77 -19.71 11.39
C PRO A 37 -23.12 -18.26 11.76
N GLU A 38 -24.41 -17.89 11.84
CA GLU A 38 -24.87 -16.53 12.20
C GLU A 38 -24.41 -16.07 13.58
N ALA A 39 -24.09 -17.00 14.48
CA ALA A 39 -23.48 -16.67 15.77
C ALA A 39 -22.17 -15.87 15.62
N LEU A 40 -21.48 -15.96 14.49
CA LEU A 40 -20.26 -15.20 14.19
C LEU A 40 -20.51 -13.70 13.97
N LEU A 41 -21.74 -13.30 13.62
CA LEU A 41 -22.12 -11.89 13.45
C LEU A 41 -22.30 -11.15 14.78
N ASN A 42 -22.52 -11.88 15.87
CA ASN A 42 -22.67 -11.29 17.19
C ASN A 42 -21.41 -10.50 17.57
N ARG A 43 -21.61 -9.34 18.20
CA ARG A 43 -20.53 -8.46 18.64
C ARG A 43 -20.37 -8.59 20.15
N GLU A 44 -19.15 -8.76 20.63
CA GLU A 44 -18.90 -8.77 22.07
C GLU A 44 -19.10 -7.36 22.67
N PRO A 45 -19.54 -7.25 23.94
CA PRO A 45 -20.02 -5.99 24.50
C PRO A 45 -18.94 -4.91 24.73
N ASN A 46 -17.69 -5.28 24.93
CA ASN A 46 -16.63 -4.37 25.39
C ASN A 46 -15.97 -3.56 24.27
N HIS A 47 -15.79 -4.15 23.09
CA HIS A 47 -15.17 -3.50 21.93
C HIS A 47 -15.97 -3.68 20.64
N GLY A 48 -17.14 -4.33 20.69
CA GLY A 48 -17.96 -4.56 19.51
C GLY A 48 -17.30 -5.51 18.51
N GLN A 49 -16.45 -6.43 18.96
CA GLN A 49 -15.72 -7.34 18.08
C GLN A 49 -16.53 -8.58 17.73
N THR A 50 -16.56 -8.95 16.46
CA THR A 50 -17.15 -10.22 16.00
C THR A 50 -16.21 -11.40 16.26
N GLY A 51 -16.71 -12.64 16.08
CA GLY A 51 -15.89 -13.85 16.16
C GLY A 51 -14.66 -13.80 15.24
N LEU A 52 -14.78 -13.21 14.04
CA LEU A 52 -13.68 -13.07 13.09
C LEU A 52 -12.57 -12.14 13.62
N HIS A 53 -12.91 -11.01 14.23
CA HIS A 53 -11.93 -10.11 14.86
C HIS A 53 -11.10 -10.83 15.92
N LEU A 54 -11.78 -11.56 16.80
CA LEU A 54 -11.15 -12.28 17.92
C LEU A 54 -10.28 -13.43 17.42
N ALA A 55 -10.73 -14.17 16.42
CA ALA A 55 -9.95 -15.21 15.76
C ALA A 55 -8.66 -14.66 15.14
N VAL A 56 -8.72 -13.51 14.45
CA VAL A 56 -7.52 -12.85 13.92
C VAL A 56 -6.60 -12.38 15.04
N LYS A 57 -7.13 -11.80 16.12
CA LYS A 57 -6.34 -11.38 17.29
C LYS A 57 -5.60 -12.55 17.94
N SER A 58 -6.18 -13.75 17.96
CA SER A 58 -5.54 -14.97 18.46
C SER A 58 -4.31 -15.40 17.64
N GLY A 59 -4.19 -14.95 16.39
CA GLY A 59 -3.09 -15.30 15.49
C GLY A 59 -3.15 -16.74 14.94
N LYS A 60 -4.24 -17.46 15.13
CA LYS A 60 -4.41 -18.85 14.66
C LYS A 60 -5.00 -18.88 13.25
N ALA A 61 -4.13 -18.87 12.22
CA ALA A 61 -4.55 -18.92 10.82
C ALA A 61 -5.54 -20.07 10.48
N PRO A 62 -5.40 -21.30 11.02
CA PRO A 62 -6.38 -22.36 10.77
C PRO A 62 -7.79 -22.02 11.27
N LEU A 63 -7.91 -21.31 12.40
CA LEU A 63 -9.21 -20.88 12.92
C LEU A 63 -9.82 -19.82 12.00
N VAL A 64 -9.04 -18.83 11.57
CA VAL A 64 -9.51 -17.80 10.63
C VAL A 64 -9.99 -18.45 9.34
N LYS A 65 -9.23 -19.40 8.79
CA LYS A 65 -9.61 -20.15 7.60
C LYS A 65 -10.96 -20.86 7.76
N VAL A 66 -11.13 -21.61 8.85
CA VAL A 66 -12.38 -22.33 9.13
C VAL A 66 -13.57 -21.36 9.27
N ILE A 67 -13.41 -20.22 9.95
CA ILE A 67 -14.48 -19.22 10.06
C ILE A 67 -14.90 -18.71 8.67
N LEU A 68 -13.95 -18.38 7.80
CA LEU A 68 -14.23 -17.90 6.44
C LEU A 68 -14.85 -18.97 5.51
N GLU A 69 -14.57 -20.24 5.77
CA GLU A 69 -15.17 -21.37 5.03
C GLU A 69 -16.60 -21.68 5.50
N GLN A 70 -16.87 -21.56 6.81
CA GLN A 70 -18.16 -21.90 7.42
C GLN A 70 -19.20 -20.79 7.30
N TYR A 71 -18.78 -19.52 7.17
CA TYR A 71 -19.69 -18.38 7.07
C TYR A 71 -19.88 -17.93 5.62
N LYS A 72 -21.13 -17.86 5.14
CA LYS A 72 -21.52 -17.32 3.84
C LYS A 72 -22.89 -16.61 3.95
N PRO A 73 -23.09 -15.48 3.25
CA PRO A 73 -22.14 -14.79 2.37
C PRO A 73 -21.06 -14.03 3.17
N LEU A 74 -19.85 -13.89 2.62
CA LEU A 74 -18.72 -13.30 3.37
C LEU A 74 -18.83 -11.79 3.59
N GLU A 75 -19.58 -11.11 2.72
CA GLU A 75 -19.73 -9.65 2.77
C GLU A 75 -20.30 -9.15 4.09
N ASP A 76 -21.14 -9.95 4.75
CA ASP A 76 -21.77 -9.61 6.02
C ASP A 76 -20.80 -9.60 7.22
N ILE A 77 -19.62 -10.22 7.08
CA ILE A 77 -18.65 -10.35 8.19
C ILE A 77 -17.27 -9.78 7.90
N ILE A 78 -16.80 -9.86 6.66
CA ILE A 78 -15.38 -9.67 6.31
C ILE A 78 -14.89 -8.23 6.56
N ASN A 79 -15.77 -7.25 6.37
CA ASN A 79 -15.49 -5.83 6.52
C ASN A 79 -16.23 -5.18 7.69
N VAL A 80 -16.82 -5.98 8.59
CA VAL A 80 -17.46 -5.45 9.81
C VAL A 80 -16.43 -4.70 10.64
N GLU A 81 -16.82 -3.56 11.17
CA GLU A 81 -16.00 -2.71 12.02
C GLU A 81 -16.30 -2.95 13.52
N ASP A 82 -15.24 -2.97 14.33
CA ASP A 82 -15.36 -2.88 15.78
C ASP A 82 -15.72 -1.45 16.25
N ASP A 83 -15.91 -1.25 17.55
CA ASP A 83 -16.32 0.07 18.10
C ASP A 83 -15.29 1.20 17.84
N LYS A 84 -14.08 0.86 17.40
CA LYS A 84 -13.03 1.81 17.01
C LYS A 84 -12.87 1.93 15.49
N GLY A 85 -13.76 1.33 14.70
CA GLY A 85 -13.70 1.33 13.26
C GLY A 85 -12.68 0.34 12.68
N ASN A 86 -12.15 -0.60 13.48
CA ASN A 86 -11.19 -1.57 12.97
C ASN A 86 -11.92 -2.77 12.39
N THR A 87 -11.59 -3.14 11.15
CA THR A 87 -11.94 -4.43 10.57
C THR A 87 -10.99 -5.53 11.01
N ALA A 88 -11.33 -6.78 10.74
CA ALA A 88 -10.44 -7.92 10.93
C ALA A 88 -9.06 -7.72 10.26
N LEU A 89 -9.00 -7.07 9.09
CA LEU A 89 -7.75 -6.81 8.36
C LEU A 89 -6.83 -5.81 9.08
N HIS A 90 -7.39 -4.84 9.83
CA HIS A 90 -6.59 -3.93 10.66
C HIS A 90 -5.78 -4.70 11.73
N PHE A 91 -6.42 -5.69 12.38
CA PHE A 91 -5.72 -6.53 13.34
C PHE A 91 -4.72 -7.46 12.67
N ALA A 92 -5.07 -8.03 11.50
CA ALA A 92 -4.22 -8.94 10.75
C ALA A 92 -2.90 -8.29 10.28
N ALA A 93 -2.89 -6.98 10.04
CA ALA A 93 -1.70 -6.22 9.66
C ALA A 93 -0.52 -6.36 10.63
N THR A 94 -0.78 -6.78 11.88
CA THR A 94 0.21 -7.00 12.94
C THR A 94 0.46 -8.49 13.25
N LYS A 95 -0.09 -9.40 12.44
CA LYS A 95 -0.04 -10.85 12.64
C LYS A 95 0.86 -11.50 11.58
N THR A 96 0.49 -12.70 11.13
CA THR A 96 1.24 -13.44 10.12
C THR A 96 0.76 -13.08 8.72
N PRO A 97 1.65 -13.12 7.71
CA PRO A 97 1.25 -12.94 6.31
C PRO A 97 0.11 -13.88 5.88
N ALA A 98 0.06 -15.10 6.41
CA ALA A 98 -1.00 -16.06 6.10
C ALA A 98 -2.40 -15.54 6.44
N ILE A 99 -2.57 -14.85 7.58
CA ILE A 99 -3.89 -14.30 7.98
C ILE A 99 -4.26 -13.13 7.07
N VAL A 100 -3.31 -12.25 6.75
CA VAL A 100 -3.53 -11.14 5.81
C VAL A 100 -3.96 -11.69 4.45
N HIS A 101 -3.28 -12.72 3.95
CA HIS A 101 -3.61 -13.37 2.67
C HIS A 101 -5.03 -13.93 2.68
N LEU A 102 -5.38 -14.71 3.71
CA LEU A 102 -6.70 -15.32 3.84
C LEU A 102 -7.82 -14.28 3.80
N LEU A 103 -7.68 -13.17 4.52
CA LEU A 103 -8.69 -12.11 4.53
C LEU A 103 -8.80 -11.41 3.18
N LEU A 104 -7.67 -11.06 2.56
CA LEU A 104 -7.64 -10.36 1.27
C LEU A 104 -8.24 -11.21 0.13
N GLU A 105 -7.90 -12.49 0.06
CA GLU A 105 -8.48 -13.44 -0.91
C GLU A 105 -9.99 -13.63 -0.74
N ASN A 106 -10.50 -13.38 0.47
CA ASN A 106 -11.92 -13.50 0.81
C ASN A 106 -12.66 -12.15 0.79
N GLY A 107 -12.09 -11.12 0.16
CA GLY A 107 -12.77 -9.85 -0.10
C GLY A 107 -12.63 -8.78 0.99
N ALA A 108 -11.68 -8.92 1.92
CA ALA A 108 -11.39 -7.86 2.89
C ALA A 108 -10.84 -6.61 2.18
N SER A 109 -11.44 -5.45 2.47
CA SER A 109 -11.02 -4.17 1.90
C SER A 109 -9.76 -3.65 2.59
N ALA A 110 -8.73 -3.38 1.79
CA ALA A 110 -7.45 -2.85 2.27
C ALA A 110 -7.47 -1.33 2.55
N ASN A 111 -8.58 -0.64 2.27
CA ASN A 111 -8.70 0.82 2.32
C ASN A 111 -9.63 1.35 3.40
N VAL A 112 -10.24 0.48 4.23
CA VAL A 112 -11.09 0.92 5.35
C VAL A 112 -10.24 1.73 6.34
N LYS A 113 -10.76 2.88 6.78
CA LYS A 113 -10.11 3.78 7.73
C LYS A 113 -10.79 3.69 9.08
N ASN A 114 -10.05 3.29 10.11
CA ASN A 114 -10.59 3.28 11.47
C ASN A 114 -10.82 4.70 12.02
N SER A 115 -11.29 4.80 13.26
CA SER A 115 -11.54 6.08 13.95
C SER A 115 -10.33 7.03 14.00
N ARG A 116 -9.11 6.50 13.94
CA ARG A 116 -7.85 7.26 13.88
C ARG A 116 -7.39 7.57 12.45
N LYS A 117 -8.22 7.29 11.45
CA LYS A 117 -7.93 7.39 10.01
C LYS A 117 -6.81 6.45 9.54
N PHE A 118 -6.48 5.42 10.31
CA PHE A 118 -5.47 4.45 9.92
C PHE A 118 -6.10 3.37 9.06
N THR A 119 -5.46 3.05 7.93
CA THR A 119 -5.75 1.86 7.13
C THR A 119 -4.90 0.67 7.60
N PRO A 120 -5.24 -0.57 7.19
CA PRO A 120 -4.38 -1.73 7.45
C PRO A 120 -2.94 -1.53 6.97
N LEU A 121 -2.73 -0.81 5.85
CA LEU A 121 -1.40 -0.46 5.35
C LEU A 121 -0.65 0.42 6.35
N ILE A 122 -1.28 1.52 6.83
CA ILE A 122 -0.68 2.39 7.85
C ILE A 122 -0.32 1.59 9.10
N ILE A 123 -1.22 0.74 9.60
CA ILE A 123 -0.97 -0.10 10.79
C ILE A 123 0.24 -1.04 10.56
N SER A 124 0.31 -1.70 9.41
CA SER A 124 1.42 -2.61 9.08
C SER A 124 2.77 -1.88 9.10
N VAL A 125 2.79 -0.63 8.62
CA VAL A 125 4.00 0.19 8.63
C VAL A 125 4.32 0.62 10.05
N ILE A 126 3.46 1.36 10.76
CA ILE A 126 3.79 1.91 12.10
C ILE A 126 4.24 0.84 13.09
N THR A 127 3.63 -0.36 13.04
CA THR A 127 3.87 -1.43 14.01
C THR A 127 4.97 -2.41 13.60
N SER A 128 5.50 -2.34 12.37
CA SER A 128 6.50 -3.29 11.90
C SER A 128 7.75 -3.25 12.78
N LYS A 129 8.21 -4.41 13.26
CA LYS A 129 9.44 -4.48 14.07
C LYS A 129 10.71 -4.44 13.22
N ASP A 130 10.58 -4.73 11.94
CA ASP A 130 11.67 -4.83 10.98
C ASP A 130 11.28 -4.11 9.66
N ASP A 131 12.16 -4.22 8.67
CA ASP A 131 11.95 -3.69 7.32
C ASP A 131 11.33 -4.75 6.38
N SER A 132 10.52 -5.67 6.92
CA SER A 132 9.85 -6.70 6.14
C SER A 132 8.78 -6.11 5.25
N VAL A 133 8.94 -6.35 3.95
CA VAL A 133 8.04 -5.84 2.92
C VAL A 133 6.80 -6.72 2.73
N ILE A 134 6.71 -7.89 3.33
CA ILE A 134 5.72 -8.93 2.98
C ILE A 134 4.28 -8.43 3.13
N ILE A 135 3.88 -7.99 4.33
CA ILE A 135 2.52 -7.51 4.59
C ILE A 135 2.20 -6.22 3.82
N PRO A 136 3.05 -5.17 3.82
CA PRO A 136 2.82 -3.97 3.03
C PRO A 136 2.62 -4.28 1.55
N ARG A 137 3.46 -5.16 0.98
CA ARG A 137 3.36 -5.59 -0.41
C ARG A 137 2.06 -6.32 -0.73
N MET A 138 1.62 -7.20 0.16
CA MET A 138 0.33 -7.87 -0.01
C MET A 138 -0.80 -6.85 -0.01
N LEU A 139 -0.85 -5.94 0.96
CA LEU A 139 -1.90 -4.91 1.02
C LEU A 139 -1.92 -4.05 -0.25
N LEU A 140 -0.76 -3.61 -0.73
CA LEU A 140 -0.62 -2.83 -1.97
C LEU A 140 -1.11 -3.61 -3.21
N LYS A 141 -0.85 -4.93 -3.29
CA LYS A 141 -1.35 -5.78 -4.38
C LYS A 141 -2.87 -5.82 -4.42
N TYR A 142 -3.53 -5.81 -3.26
CA TYR A 142 -5.00 -5.79 -3.15
C TYR A 142 -5.57 -4.37 -3.07
N GLY A 143 -4.86 -3.40 -3.65
CA GLY A 143 -5.39 -2.05 -3.88
C GLY A 143 -5.30 -1.10 -2.69
N ALA A 144 -4.51 -1.40 -1.65
CA ALA A 144 -4.23 -0.41 -0.61
C ALA A 144 -3.59 0.84 -1.21
N ASN A 145 -4.08 2.02 -0.83
CA ASN A 145 -3.55 3.28 -1.34
C ASN A 145 -2.18 3.62 -0.71
N PRO A 146 -1.07 3.65 -1.49
CA PRO A 146 0.25 4.00 -0.96
C PRO A 146 0.39 5.48 -0.56
N ASN A 147 -0.58 6.32 -0.94
CA ASN A 147 -0.61 7.76 -0.68
C ASN A 147 -1.54 8.14 0.48
N ASP A 148 -2.05 7.16 1.24
CA ASP A 148 -2.84 7.48 2.44
C ASP A 148 -2.02 8.30 3.45
N MET A 149 -2.74 9.13 4.20
CA MET A 149 -2.18 10.02 5.20
C MET A 149 -2.77 9.77 6.58
N HIS A 150 -1.93 9.90 7.60
CA HIS A 150 -2.35 9.95 9.00
C HIS A 150 -1.54 11.02 9.73
N ASP A 151 -2.17 11.78 10.63
CA ASP A 151 -1.50 12.83 11.41
C ASP A 151 -0.61 13.76 10.55
N SER A 152 -1.08 14.13 9.34
CA SER A 152 -0.33 14.92 8.34
C SER A 152 0.95 14.29 7.79
N HIS A 153 1.12 12.98 7.93
CA HIS A 153 2.21 12.20 7.34
C HIS A 153 1.66 11.23 6.30
N THR A 154 2.29 11.16 5.12
CA THR A 154 2.02 10.05 4.19
C THR A 154 2.65 8.76 4.71
N VAL A 155 2.14 7.60 4.30
CA VAL A 155 2.69 6.29 4.70
C VAL A 155 4.20 6.19 4.43
N ILE A 156 4.69 6.79 3.33
CA ILE A 156 6.11 6.79 2.98
C ILE A 156 6.97 7.63 3.95
N HIS A 157 6.46 8.75 4.48
CA HIS A 157 7.18 9.52 5.50
C HIS A 157 7.37 8.70 6.77
N THR A 158 6.34 7.98 7.21
CA THR A 158 6.41 7.09 8.36
C THR A 158 7.41 5.95 8.14
N ALA A 159 7.45 5.35 6.94
CA ALA A 159 8.44 4.33 6.62
C ALA A 159 9.88 4.91 6.68
N ILE A 160 10.09 6.12 6.20
CA ILE A 160 11.39 6.80 6.22
C ILE A 160 11.83 7.17 7.63
N SER A 161 10.96 7.79 8.43
CA SER A 161 11.29 8.22 9.81
C SER A 161 11.61 7.06 10.73
N THR A 162 11.07 5.88 10.43
CA THR A 162 11.33 4.62 11.14
C THR A 162 12.47 3.80 10.54
N GLY A 163 13.16 4.31 9.51
CA GLY A 163 14.31 3.64 8.88
C GLY A 163 13.97 2.44 7.99
N ARG A 164 12.69 2.24 7.64
CA ARG A 164 12.18 1.11 6.87
C ARG A 164 12.24 1.37 5.37
N LEU A 165 13.47 1.40 4.83
CA LEU A 165 13.73 1.80 3.45
C LEU A 165 13.22 0.79 2.42
N ASN A 166 13.23 -0.51 2.71
CA ASN A 166 12.67 -1.51 1.80
C ASN A 166 11.14 -1.39 1.71
N ILE A 167 10.47 -1.09 2.84
CA ILE A 167 9.03 -0.78 2.83
C ILE A 167 8.76 0.51 2.06
N ALA A 168 9.56 1.57 2.26
CA ALA A 168 9.46 2.79 1.47
C ALA A 168 9.66 2.52 -0.03
N GLY A 169 10.61 1.66 -0.41
CA GLY A 169 10.79 1.20 -1.78
C GLY A 169 9.58 0.47 -2.34
N ALA A 170 8.94 -0.40 -1.54
CA ALA A 170 7.69 -1.06 -1.94
C ALA A 170 6.54 -0.06 -2.17
N LEU A 171 6.42 0.96 -1.32
CA LEU A 171 5.45 2.05 -1.48
C LEU A 171 5.70 2.86 -2.75
N VAL A 172 6.95 3.27 -3.02
CA VAL A 172 7.32 3.98 -4.26
C VAL A 172 7.01 3.14 -5.50
N ARG A 173 7.31 1.84 -5.46
CA ARG A 173 6.98 0.93 -6.55
C ARG A 173 5.48 0.82 -6.79
N ALA A 174 4.67 0.94 -5.74
CA ALA A 174 3.22 0.95 -5.84
C ALA A 174 2.63 2.33 -6.21
N GLY A 175 3.46 3.37 -6.39
CA GLY A 175 3.01 4.70 -6.81
C GLY A 175 2.88 5.70 -5.66
N ALA A 176 3.61 5.53 -4.56
CA ALA A 176 3.74 6.56 -3.54
C ALA A 176 4.39 7.82 -4.12
N LYS A 177 3.74 8.97 -3.87
CA LYS A 177 4.25 10.30 -4.18
C LYS A 177 5.37 10.66 -3.22
N MET A 178 6.45 11.23 -3.77
CA MET A 178 7.65 11.63 -3.02
C MET A 178 7.78 13.14 -2.86
N ASP A 179 6.91 13.90 -3.51
CA ASP A 179 6.84 15.36 -3.54
C ASP A 179 5.85 15.94 -2.54
N VAL A 180 4.99 15.13 -1.94
CA VAL A 180 4.07 15.56 -0.87
C VAL A 180 4.89 15.95 0.36
N GLU A 181 4.56 17.08 0.97
CA GLU A 181 5.17 17.55 2.21
C GLU A 181 4.47 16.95 3.43
N ASP A 182 5.24 16.65 4.46
CA ASP A 182 4.73 16.24 5.77
C ASP A 182 4.44 17.44 6.69
N ALA A 183 4.16 17.16 7.96
CA ALA A 183 3.89 18.18 8.99
C ALA A 183 5.04 19.17 9.20
N GLU A 184 6.27 18.82 8.82
CA GLU A 184 7.42 19.74 8.89
C GLU A 184 7.65 20.53 7.59
N GLY A 185 6.75 20.41 6.62
CA GLY A 185 6.89 21.04 5.30
C GLY A 185 8.02 20.43 4.48
N LYS A 186 8.38 19.16 4.73
CA LYS A 186 9.47 18.47 4.02
C LYS A 186 8.93 17.33 3.18
N SER A 187 9.42 17.26 1.95
CA SER A 187 9.17 16.12 1.06
C SER A 187 10.15 14.96 1.31
N VAL A 188 9.86 13.79 0.74
CA VAL A 188 10.78 12.64 0.75
C VAL A 188 12.13 13.00 0.13
N PHE A 189 12.13 13.87 -0.89
CA PHE A 189 13.35 14.34 -1.54
C PHE A 189 14.28 15.12 -0.60
N GLU A 190 13.74 15.76 0.44
CA GLU A 190 14.47 16.61 1.38
C GLU A 190 14.84 15.88 2.67
N LYS A 191 14.05 14.89 3.09
CA LYS A 191 14.34 14.10 4.30
C LYS A 191 15.46 13.09 4.13
N LEU A 192 15.73 12.62 2.91
CA LEU A 192 16.67 11.52 2.70
C LEU A 192 18.05 11.98 2.22
N PRO A 193 19.14 11.37 2.75
CA PRO A 193 20.46 11.54 2.16
C PRO A 193 20.49 10.93 0.74
N ARG A 194 21.39 11.44 -0.11
CA ARG A 194 21.50 11.06 -1.53
C ARG A 194 21.52 9.54 -1.78
N LYS A 195 22.18 8.76 -0.92
CA LYS A 195 22.26 7.30 -1.04
C LYS A 195 20.88 6.64 -0.89
N ASN A 196 20.13 6.99 0.15
CA ASN A 196 18.81 6.42 0.42
C ASN A 196 17.78 6.91 -0.60
N LEU A 197 17.87 8.18 -1.01
CA LEU A 197 17.02 8.71 -2.06
C LEU A 197 17.26 7.99 -3.40
N ARG A 198 18.52 7.66 -3.73
CA ARG A 198 18.84 6.87 -4.93
C ARG A 198 18.19 5.49 -4.88
N HIS A 199 18.22 4.83 -3.72
CA HIS A 199 17.53 3.55 -3.51
C HIS A 199 16.02 3.69 -3.75
N LEU A 200 15.35 4.70 -3.18
CA LEU A 200 13.92 4.89 -3.45
C LEU A 200 13.62 5.20 -4.93
N ILE A 201 14.45 6.03 -5.57
CA ILE A 201 14.32 6.34 -7.00
C ILE A 201 14.46 5.07 -7.85
N SER A 202 15.27 4.09 -7.45
CA SER A 202 15.39 2.82 -8.17
C SER A 202 14.14 1.93 -8.06
N HIS A 203 13.21 2.25 -7.17
CA HIS A 203 11.92 1.57 -7.06
C HIS A 203 10.79 2.26 -7.84
N ILE A 204 11.02 3.43 -8.44
CA ILE A 204 9.99 4.10 -9.25
C ILE A 204 9.59 3.19 -10.42
N TYR A 205 8.29 2.92 -10.46
CA TYR A 205 7.62 2.15 -11.51
C TYR A 205 6.52 2.98 -12.19
N PHE A 206 5.80 3.80 -11.42
CA PHE A 206 4.80 4.74 -11.94
C PHE A 206 5.42 6.11 -12.22
N PRO A 207 4.90 6.86 -13.21
CA PRO A 207 5.33 8.22 -13.44
C PRO A 207 5.03 9.08 -12.21
N PRO A 208 6.01 9.83 -11.69
CA PRO A 208 5.80 10.75 -10.59
C PRO A 208 5.04 12.00 -11.06
N THR A 209 4.43 12.69 -10.10
CA THR A 209 3.89 14.04 -10.30
C THR A 209 5.01 15.03 -10.62
N HIS A 210 4.73 15.93 -11.57
CA HIS A 210 5.67 16.99 -11.95
C HIS A 210 5.53 18.16 -10.99
N ILE A 211 6.63 18.51 -10.31
CA ILE A 211 6.69 19.67 -9.43
C ILE A 211 6.79 20.95 -10.27
N THR A 212 5.89 21.88 -10.05
CA THR A 212 5.77 23.15 -10.78
C THR A 212 6.62 24.26 -10.14
N LYS A 213 6.83 25.34 -10.88
CA LYS A 213 7.51 26.54 -10.38
C LYS A 213 6.77 27.24 -9.23
N LYS A 214 5.44 27.09 -9.16
CA LYS A 214 4.63 27.64 -8.06
C LYS A 214 4.93 26.92 -6.75
N GLU A 215 5.19 25.62 -6.84
CA GLU A 215 5.55 24.78 -5.69
C GLU A 215 7.03 24.93 -5.34
N ARG A 216 7.91 25.15 -6.33
CA ARG A 216 9.35 25.33 -6.06
C ARG A 216 10.04 26.32 -7.01
N SER A 217 10.77 27.27 -6.43
CA SER A 217 11.50 28.32 -7.17
C SER A 217 13.00 28.04 -7.41
N GLU A 218 13.48 26.85 -7.08
CA GLU A 218 14.89 26.46 -7.21
C GLU A 218 15.07 25.02 -7.70
N CYS A 219 16.23 24.74 -8.30
CA CYS A 219 16.61 23.40 -8.75
C CYS A 219 16.75 22.42 -7.58
N MET A 220 16.08 21.27 -7.65
CA MET A 220 16.10 20.23 -6.60
C MET A 220 17.40 19.42 -6.52
N LEU A 221 18.41 19.73 -7.35
CA LEU A 221 19.71 19.05 -7.32
C LEU A 221 20.84 19.99 -6.88
N CYS A 222 20.88 21.21 -7.42
CA CYS A 222 21.95 22.19 -7.14
C CYS A 222 21.49 23.40 -6.32
N HIS A 223 20.21 23.51 -5.97
CA HIS A 223 19.61 24.64 -5.22
C HIS A 223 19.76 26.02 -5.89
N GLN A 224 20.09 26.05 -7.19
CA GLN A 224 20.13 27.28 -7.95
C GLN A 224 18.70 27.82 -8.15
N LYS A 225 18.47 29.07 -7.76
CA LYS A 225 17.19 29.78 -7.97
C LYS A 225 16.94 30.01 -9.45
N PHE A 226 15.70 29.78 -9.89
CA PHE A 226 15.29 30.04 -11.27
C PHE A 226 15.04 31.54 -11.49
N LYS A 227 15.99 32.22 -12.12
CA LYS A 227 15.88 33.63 -12.52
C LYS A 227 15.16 33.77 -13.86
N PHE A 228 14.81 34.99 -14.25
CA PHE A 228 14.26 35.27 -15.57
C PHE A 228 15.20 34.75 -16.68
N GLY A 229 14.65 34.05 -17.67
CA GLY A 229 15.40 33.45 -18.79
C GLY A 229 16.05 32.08 -18.51
N TYR A 230 16.02 31.58 -17.27
CA TYR A 230 16.45 30.21 -16.98
C TYR A 230 15.44 29.21 -17.54
N ARG A 231 15.95 28.10 -18.10
CA ARG A 231 15.11 26.97 -18.53
C ARG A 231 15.07 25.90 -17.44
N GLU A 232 13.88 25.60 -16.98
CA GLU A 232 13.57 24.53 -16.04
C GLU A 232 12.95 23.32 -16.74
N HIS A 233 13.22 22.14 -16.19
CA HIS A 233 12.68 20.88 -16.67
C HIS A 233 12.35 19.95 -15.52
N ASN A 234 11.25 19.21 -15.63
CA ASN A 234 11.00 18.07 -14.75
C ASN A 234 11.76 16.85 -15.26
N CYS A 235 12.45 16.15 -14.37
CA CYS A 235 13.02 14.85 -14.68
C CYS A 235 11.89 13.88 -15.05
N THR A 236 11.93 13.28 -16.25
CA THR A 236 10.87 12.36 -16.69
C THR A 236 10.72 11.14 -15.77
N HIS A 237 11.77 10.72 -15.07
CA HIS A 237 11.72 9.56 -14.19
C HIS A 237 11.30 9.85 -12.75
N CYS A 238 11.83 10.90 -12.12
CA CYS A 238 11.56 11.21 -10.70
C CYS A 238 10.73 12.47 -10.45
N GLY A 239 10.29 13.18 -11.51
CA GLY A 239 9.39 14.33 -11.39
C GLY A 239 10.03 15.63 -10.87
N ARG A 240 11.19 15.52 -10.21
CA ARG A 240 11.94 16.66 -9.66
C ARG A 240 12.16 17.78 -10.67
N LEU A 241 11.93 19.01 -10.23
CA LEU A 241 12.20 20.23 -10.97
C LEU A 241 13.70 20.55 -10.97
N CYS A 242 14.30 20.59 -12.15
CA CYS A 242 15.74 20.69 -12.36
C CYS A 242 16.08 21.85 -13.30
N CYS A 243 17.27 22.45 -13.13
CA CYS A 243 17.84 23.31 -14.18
C CYS A 243 18.27 22.49 -15.40
N ALA A 244 18.47 23.17 -16.54
CA ALA A 244 18.91 22.56 -17.80
C ALA A 244 20.18 21.71 -17.66
N GLU A 245 21.16 22.15 -16.87
CA GLU A 245 22.41 21.42 -16.63
C GLU A 245 22.19 20.14 -15.80
N CYS A 246 21.46 20.25 -14.68
CA CYS A 246 21.18 19.11 -13.78
C CYS A 246 20.30 18.03 -14.43
N SER A 247 19.62 18.39 -15.53
CA SER A 247 18.77 17.52 -16.33
C SER A 247 19.28 17.37 -17.77
N ALA A 248 20.57 17.57 -18.05
CA ALA A 248 21.10 17.51 -19.41
C ALA A 248 21.15 16.09 -20.01
N LEU A 249 21.02 15.05 -19.18
CA LEU A 249 21.18 13.66 -19.59
C LEU A 249 19.89 13.08 -20.16
N HIS A 250 20.04 12.11 -21.05
CA HIS A 250 18.93 11.46 -21.73
C HIS A 250 18.99 9.93 -21.56
N VAL A 251 17.81 9.32 -21.50
CA VAL A 251 17.61 7.87 -21.44
C VAL A 251 16.54 7.52 -22.46
N GLU A 252 16.78 6.45 -23.22
CA GLU A 252 15.81 5.94 -24.19
C GLU A 252 14.55 5.43 -23.49
N MET A 253 13.37 5.78 -24.03
CA MET A 253 12.07 5.43 -23.44
C MET A 253 11.94 3.93 -23.12
N PHE A 254 12.51 3.03 -23.92
CA PHE A 254 12.39 1.61 -23.66
C PHE A 254 13.01 1.13 -22.33
N ARG A 255 13.90 1.93 -21.73
CA ARG A 255 14.56 1.63 -20.46
C ARG A 255 13.71 2.03 -19.25
N PHE A 256 12.67 2.85 -19.46
CA PHE A 256 11.71 3.20 -18.41
C PHE A 256 10.80 2.00 -18.09
N PRO A 257 10.30 1.91 -16.84
CA PRO A 257 9.34 0.88 -16.46
C PRO A 257 8.11 0.83 -17.38
N MET A 258 7.59 -0.39 -17.59
CA MET A 258 6.32 -0.58 -18.28
C MET A 258 5.20 0.14 -17.53
N GLY A 259 4.49 1.05 -18.18
CA GLY A 259 3.50 1.93 -17.54
C GLY A 259 3.89 3.41 -17.49
N PHE A 260 5.12 3.77 -17.84
CA PHE A 260 5.47 5.18 -18.06
C PHE A 260 4.74 5.77 -19.28
N PRO A 261 4.31 7.04 -19.26
CA PRO A 261 3.71 7.70 -20.42
C PRO A 261 4.64 7.64 -21.63
N GLY A 262 4.16 7.03 -22.72
CA GLY A 262 4.96 6.77 -23.93
C GLY A 262 5.63 5.38 -23.99
N ARG A 263 5.59 4.58 -22.92
CA ARG A 263 6.06 3.19 -22.88
C ARG A 263 4.89 2.22 -23.03
N THR A 264 4.44 2.02 -24.28
CA THR A 264 3.24 1.21 -24.59
C THR A 264 3.51 -0.27 -24.89
N ARG A 265 4.74 -0.66 -25.24
CA ARG A 265 5.10 -2.04 -25.64
C ARG A 265 6.44 -2.46 -25.06
N ARG A 266 6.62 -3.77 -24.81
CA ARG A 266 7.92 -4.36 -24.41
C ARG A 266 8.92 -4.32 -25.57
N GLY A 267 10.22 -4.31 -25.27
CA GLY A 267 11.31 -4.30 -26.27
C GLY A 267 11.81 -2.91 -26.69
N ALA A 268 12.87 -2.85 -27.50
CA ALA A 268 13.63 -1.63 -27.83
C ALA A 268 13.04 -0.79 -28.99
N ALA A 269 11.75 -0.99 -29.31
CA ALA A 269 11.11 -0.33 -30.44
C ALA A 269 10.97 1.19 -30.27
N ASN A 270 10.84 1.68 -29.02
CA ASN A 270 10.77 3.12 -28.73
C ASN A 270 12.11 3.63 -28.19
N ARG A 271 12.86 4.36 -29.02
CA ARG A 271 14.17 4.96 -28.68
C ARG A 271 14.10 6.47 -28.43
N ASP A 272 12.91 7.01 -28.17
CA ASP A 272 12.73 8.41 -27.84
C ASP A 272 13.63 8.80 -26.66
N GLN A 273 14.46 9.82 -26.86
CA GLN A 273 15.35 10.33 -25.83
C GLN A 273 14.54 11.13 -24.82
N LYS A 274 14.47 10.65 -23.57
CA LYS A 274 13.79 11.36 -22.48
C LYS A 274 14.78 11.95 -21.49
N ARG A 275 14.53 13.21 -21.16
CA ARG A 275 15.37 14.00 -20.27
C ARG A 275 15.26 13.49 -18.83
N VAL A 276 16.41 13.24 -18.20
CA VAL A 276 16.47 12.80 -16.80
C VAL A 276 17.51 13.56 -16.00
N CYS A 277 17.30 13.67 -14.70
CA CYS A 277 18.30 14.22 -13.80
C CYS A 277 19.50 13.28 -13.63
N LYS A 278 20.64 13.83 -13.18
CA LYS A 278 21.88 13.06 -12.94
C LYS A 278 21.69 11.83 -12.04
N THR A 279 20.85 11.93 -10.99
CA THR A 279 20.55 10.78 -10.12
C THR A 279 19.85 9.66 -10.87
N CYS A 280 18.81 9.98 -11.65
CA CYS A 280 18.04 8.98 -12.38
C CYS A 280 18.84 8.35 -13.51
N TYR A 281 19.68 9.12 -14.20
CA TYR A 281 20.58 8.58 -15.21
C TYR A 281 21.48 7.48 -14.61
N ASN A 282 22.08 7.73 -13.44
CA ASN A 282 22.92 6.74 -12.78
C ASN A 282 22.12 5.51 -12.30
N VAL A 283 20.86 5.69 -11.88
CA VAL A 283 19.95 4.57 -11.56
C VAL A 283 19.68 3.70 -12.80
N PHE A 284 19.43 4.30 -13.96
CA PHE A 284 19.26 3.55 -15.21
C PHE A 284 20.54 2.86 -15.68
N LYS A 285 21.71 3.45 -15.41
CA LYS A 285 23.00 2.82 -15.70
C LYS A 285 23.18 1.53 -14.88
N GLU A 286 23.00 1.61 -13.56
CA GLU A 286 23.13 0.44 -12.68
C GLU A 286 22.16 -0.68 -13.02
N ARG A 287 20.90 -0.37 -13.36
CA ARG A 287 19.91 -1.38 -13.79
C ARG A 287 20.35 -2.19 -15.00
N ASN A 288 21.18 -1.62 -15.87
CA ASN A 288 21.69 -2.31 -17.05
C ASN A 288 22.90 -3.20 -16.73
N ASP A 289 23.69 -2.80 -15.74
CA ASP A 289 24.92 -3.50 -15.36
C ASP A 289 24.60 -4.75 -14.49
N GLU A 290 23.42 -4.80 -13.85
CA GLU A 290 22.95 -5.94 -13.05
C GLU A 290 21.58 -6.48 -13.53
N PRO A 291 21.54 -7.33 -14.59
CA PRO A 291 20.32 -8.05 -14.95
C PRO A 291 19.94 -9.05 -13.85
N GLU A 292 18.85 -8.74 -13.15
CA GLU A 292 18.11 -9.55 -12.16
C GLU A 292 18.85 -10.69 -11.46
N LYS A 293 19.43 -10.40 -10.29
CA LYS A 293 19.61 -11.40 -9.23
C LYS A 293 18.96 -10.88 -7.95
N SER A 294 17.74 -11.32 -7.65
CA SER A 294 17.30 -11.29 -6.25
C SER A 294 16.50 -12.55 -5.89
N ASP A 295 17.12 -13.39 -5.07
CA ASP A 295 16.51 -14.59 -4.47
C ASP A 295 15.25 -14.28 -3.64
N VAL A 296 15.10 -13.03 -3.18
CA VAL A 296 13.94 -12.54 -2.43
C VAL A 296 12.66 -12.61 -3.27
N SER A 297 12.74 -12.34 -4.58
CA SER A 297 11.60 -12.50 -5.50
C SER A 297 11.14 -13.97 -5.54
N ARG A 298 12.10 -14.91 -5.60
CA ARG A 298 11.84 -16.35 -5.69
C ARG A 298 11.19 -16.92 -4.41
N PHE A 299 11.55 -16.41 -3.24
CA PHE A 299 10.90 -16.79 -1.96
C PHE A 299 9.48 -16.20 -1.84
N ILE A 300 9.28 -14.93 -2.21
CA ILE A 300 7.96 -14.29 -2.19
C ILE A 300 7.00 -14.96 -3.19
N SER A 301 7.48 -15.33 -4.38
CA SER A 301 6.71 -16.12 -5.36
C SER A 301 6.33 -17.50 -4.82
N ARG A 302 7.23 -18.19 -4.12
CA ARG A 302 6.98 -19.53 -3.56
C ARG A 302 5.97 -19.56 -2.39
N VAL A 303 5.94 -18.52 -1.56
CA VAL A 303 5.09 -18.49 -0.35
C VAL A 303 3.74 -17.83 -0.61
N ILE A 304 3.66 -16.89 -1.56
CA ILE A 304 2.48 -16.04 -1.75
C ILE A 304 1.85 -16.19 -3.14
N ASN A 305 2.45 -16.96 -4.06
CA ASN A 305 2.00 -17.09 -5.46
C ASN A 305 1.74 -15.71 -6.12
N ILE A 306 2.53 -14.70 -5.71
CA ILE A 306 2.48 -13.34 -6.25
C ILE A 306 3.61 -13.22 -7.26
N GLU A 307 3.31 -13.40 -8.55
CA GLU A 307 4.16 -12.89 -9.62
C GLU A 307 3.97 -11.37 -9.70
N TRP A 308 5.07 -10.64 -9.55
CA TRP A 308 5.10 -9.19 -9.33
C TRP A 308 4.95 -8.34 -10.60
N ASP A 309 4.71 -8.99 -11.74
CA ASP A 309 4.52 -8.31 -13.04
C ASP A 309 3.12 -7.67 -13.17
N GLU A 310 2.24 -7.85 -12.18
CA GLU A 310 0.84 -7.42 -12.22
C GLU A 310 0.44 -6.54 -11.01
N VAL A 311 1.18 -5.49 -10.70
CA VAL A 311 0.51 -4.32 -10.08
C VAL A 311 -0.33 -3.70 -11.20
N ASN A 312 -1.47 -4.34 -11.48
CA ASN A 312 -2.34 -4.01 -12.60
C ASN A 312 -2.88 -2.58 -12.39
N PRO A 313 -2.50 -1.60 -13.23
CA PRO A 313 -2.94 -0.21 -13.12
C PRO A 313 -4.47 -0.08 -13.08
N GLU A 314 -5.17 -1.00 -13.75
CA GLU A 314 -6.64 -1.03 -13.82
C GLU A 314 -7.31 -1.38 -12.48
N LYS A 315 -6.60 -2.08 -11.58
CA LYS A 315 -7.10 -2.42 -10.24
C LYS A 315 -6.91 -1.30 -9.21
N LEU A 316 -6.00 -0.35 -9.48
CA LEU A 316 -5.79 0.84 -8.63
C LEU A 316 -6.70 2.02 -9.01
N GLN A 317 -7.30 1.99 -10.21
CA GLN A 317 -8.05 3.13 -10.78
C GLN A 317 -9.57 3.01 -10.74
N LYS A 318 -10.15 1.90 -10.26
CA LYS A 318 -11.62 1.81 -10.21
C LYS A 318 -12.18 2.59 -9.01
N GLU A 319 -12.89 3.67 -9.38
CA GLU A 319 -13.77 4.56 -8.60
C GLU A 319 -13.03 5.75 -7.93
N GLN A 320 -13.20 7.03 -8.30
CA GLN A 320 -14.41 7.76 -8.75
C GLN A 320 -14.05 8.95 -9.66
N GLU A 321 -14.44 8.90 -10.93
CA GLU A 321 -14.75 10.11 -11.71
C GLU A 321 -16.12 9.91 -12.38
N ALA A 322 -17.18 10.05 -11.58
CA ALA A 322 -18.52 10.24 -12.10
C ALA A 322 -18.86 11.74 -12.05
N GLY A 323 -18.67 12.40 -13.20
CA GLY A 323 -19.59 13.40 -13.72
C GLY A 323 -19.75 14.73 -12.98
N ARG A 324 -18.86 15.68 -13.24
CA ARG A 324 -19.28 17.09 -13.41
C ARG A 324 -19.22 17.44 -14.88
N ARG A 325 -20.37 17.41 -15.55
CA ARG A 325 -20.69 18.33 -16.66
C ARG A 325 -22.17 18.67 -16.58
N GLY A 326 -22.44 19.89 -16.12
CA GLY A 326 -23.65 20.60 -16.49
C GLY A 326 -23.50 21.24 -17.87
N ASP A 327 -24.67 21.46 -18.47
CA ASP A 327 -25.05 22.44 -19.49
C ASP A 327 -24.43 22.34 -20.89
N LYS A 328 -25.23 21.78 -21.81
CA LYS A 328 -26.04 22.54 -22.78
C LYS A 328 -27.31 21.77 -23.13
#